data_AF-A0A6A5UC61-F1
#
_entry.id   AF-A0A6A5UC61-F1
#
_cell.length_a   1.000
_cell.length_b   1.000
_cell.length_c   1.000
_cell.angle_alpha   90.00
_cell.angle_beta   90.00
_cell.angle_gamma   90.00
#
_symmetry.space_group_name_H-M   'P 1'
#
loop_
_entity.id
_entity.type
_entity.pdbx_description
1 polymer ?
#
loop_
_entity_poly.entity_id
_entity_poly.type
_entity_poly.pdbx_seq_one_letter_code
_entity_poly.pdbx_strand_id
1 'polypeptide(L)'
;MKPRSVVHEEFSKARVWLLGVVRMQEKVYDKSHLYRLFRAGIEREAKQTGDESTRDLERLYMALTHPDEDDLDDDDEWDYEDHLEVAFLITMHYNYAEKYANVLQKLQERTARRPNKSLSPIQRITRRVIEKTESTKVDGFACAIPLAAIKVLPEEDQACGICQHAYLDLHSFPVEDLIADYPVRIKYCGHIFGKQCLETWMDTPLIDAAKYPFHTCPVCRVKIEGRATPQIPRELIKHVSKGAAIKAMIKESDDELDEVECRHGILRCVSEDVALKELSREVEGLRLAGKLKRERLRQCTEALEGRMKEIGEEKRVWGFVGQEKEKVWRSFSEEWERSSVGN
;
A
#
# COMPACT_ATOMS: atom_id res chain seq x y z
N MET A 1 -1.49 -15.58 -52.22
CA MET A 1 -2.58 -15.51 -51.22
C MET A 1 -2.08 -16.01 -49.86
N LYS A 2 -1.35 -15.16 -49.11
CA LYS A 2 -0.99 -15.34 -47.69
C LYS A 2 -1.35 -14.16 -46.75
N PRO A 3 -1.79 -12.95 -47.19
CA PRO A 3 -1.94 -11.82 -46.27
C PRO A 3 -3.14 -11.95 -45.33
N ARG A 4 -4.23 -12.63 -45.72
CA ARG A 4 -5.40 -12.83 -44.84
C ARG A 4 -5.12 -13.70 -43.61
N SER A 5 -4.24 -14.69 -43.70
CA SER A 5 -3.93 -15.52 -42.52
C SER A 5 -2.99 -14.82 -41.56
N VAL A 6 -2.06 -13.99 -42.05
CA VAL A 6 -1.15 -13.20 -41.21
C VAL A 6 -1.92 -12.15 -40.42
N VAL A 7 -2.83 -11.40 -41.05
CA VAL A 7 -3.66 -10.41 -40.35
C VAL A 7 -4.53 -11.08 -39.28
N HIS A 8 -5.13 -12.24 -39.58
CA HIS A 8 -5.94 -12.96 -38.60
C HIS A 8 -5.11 -13.49 -37.40
N GLU A 9 -3.85 -13.86 -37.63
CA GLU A 9 -2.93 -14.29 -36.57
C GLU A 9 -2.57 -13.13 -35.65
N GLU A 10 -2.22 -11.97 -36.22
CA GLU A 10 -1.90 -10.76 -35.46
C GLU A 10 -3.11 -10.23 -34.68
N PHE A 11 -4.32 -10.28 -35.26
CA PHE A 11 -5.57 -9.99 -34.55
C PHE A 11 -5.75 -10.90 -33.32
N SER A 12 -5.50 -12.20 -33.48
CA SER A 12 -5.62 -13.16 -32.38
C SER A 12 -4.61 -12.88 -31.26
N LYS A 13 -3.35 -12.59 -31.62
CA LYS A 13 -2.29 -12.25 -30.66
C LYS A 13 -2.61 -10.98 -29.87
N ALA A 14 -2.98 -9.91 -30.57
CA ALA A 14 -3.38 -8.64 -29.94
C ALA A 14 -4.56 -8.83 -28.97
N ARG A 15 -5.60 -9.56 -29.39
CA ARG A 15 -6.77 -9.83 -28.56
C ARG A 15 -6.41 -10.63 -27.29
N VAL A 16 -5.64 -11.71 -27.45
CA VAL A 16 -5.24 -12.56 -26.31
C VAL A 16 -4.38 -11.79 -25.32
N TRP A 17 -3.45 -10.98 -25.83
CA TRP A 17 -2.58 -10.17 -24.98
C TRP A 17 -3.37 -9.10 -24.24
N LEU A 18 -4.22 -8.33 -24.93
CA LEU A 18 -5.04 -7.28 -24.32
C LEU A 18 -6.01 -7.84 -23.26
N LEU A 19 -6.69 -8.95 -23.56
CA LEU A 19 -7.52 -9.64 -22.57
C LEU A 19 -6.71 -10.14 -21.37
N GLY A 20 -5.46 -10.56 -21.60
CA GLY A 20 -4.54 -10.91 -20.54
C GLY A 20 -4.23 -9.73 -19.61
N VAL A 21 -4.02 -8.54 -20.17
CA VAL A 21 -3.82 -7.29 -19.40
C VAL A 21 -5.07 -6.92 -18.60
N VAL A 22 -6.25 -6.96 -19.22
CA VAL A 22 -7.53 -6.64 -18.55
C VAL A 22 -7.83 -7.61 -17.41
N ARG A 23 -7.62 -8.92 -17.61
CA ARG A 23 -7.80 -9.94 -16.54
C ARG A 23 -6.80 -9.78 -15.40
N MET A 24 -5.63 -9.22 -15.68
CA MET A 24 -4.65 -8.92 -14.64
C MET A 24 -5.12 -7.74 -13.79
N GLN A 25 -5.77 -6.74 -14.38
CA GLN A 25 -6.41 -5.66 -13.65
C GLN A 25 -7.50 -6.14 -12.71
N GLU A 26 -8.32 -7.11 -13.13
CA GLU A 26 -9.35 -7.70 -12.26
C GLU A 26 -8.74 -8.42 -11.04
N LYS A 27 -7.55 -9.01 -11.20
CA LYS A 27 -6.85 -9.73 -10.12
C LYS A 27 -6.05 -8.84 -9.19
N VAL A 28 -5.69 -7.64 -9.64
CA VAL A 28 -4.90 -6.67 -8.88
C VAL A 28 -5.85 -5.58 -8.39
N TYR A 29 -6.12 -5.56 -7.08
CA TYR A 29 -7.18 -4.72 -6.49
C TYR A 29 -7.04 -3.20 -6.72
N ASP A 30 -5.84 -2.69 -7.08
CA ASP A 30 -5.60 -1.28 -7.34
C ASP A 30 -5.07 -1.03 -8.77
N LYS A 31 -5.80 -0.20 -9.54
CA LYS A 31 -5.42 0.23 -10.91
C LYS A 31 -4.05 0.90 -10.93
N SER A 32 -3.71 1.68 -9.88
CA SER A 32 -2.43 2.37 -9.77
C SER A 32 -1.26 1.39 -9.60
N HIS A 33 -1.50 0.28 -8.90
CA HIS A 33 -0.52 -0.76 -8.68
C HIS A 33 -0.27 -1.57 -9.96
N LEU A 34 -1.33 -1.93 -10.70
CA LEU A 34 -1.18 -2.58 -12.00
C LEU A 34 -0.35 -1.74 -12.98
N TYR A 35 -0.64 -0.44 -13.09
CA TYR A 35 0.11 0.47 -13.95
C TYR A 35 1.59 0.50 -13.58
N ARG A 36 1.90 0.61 -12.27
CA ARG A 36 3.28 0.60 -11.78
C ARG A 36 4.00 -0.72 -12.08
N LEU A 37 3.36 -1.86 -11.84
CA LEU A 37 3.93 -3.18 -12.14
C LEU A 37 4.23 -3.36 -13.63
N PHE A 38 3.29 -2.99 -14.50
CA PHE A 38 3.51 -3.03 -15.94
C PHE A 38 4.63 -2.07 -16.35
N ARG A 39 4.58 -0.81 -15.92
CA ARG A 39 5.60 0.20 -16.22
C ARG A 39 7.00 -0.26 -15.79
N ALA A 40 7.16 -0.75 -14.56
CA ALA A 40 8.43 -1.27 -14.07
C ALA A 40 8.94 -2.47 -14.90
N GLY A 41 8.04 -3.40 -15.24
CA GLY A 41 8.35 -4.55 -16.10
C GLY A 41 8.88 -4.13 -17.47
N ILE A 42 8.31 -3.08 -18.05
CA ILE A 42 8.70 -2.53 -19.36
C ILE A 42 9.97 -1.71 -19.27
N GLU A 43 10.11 -0.81 -18.29
CA GLU A 43 11.34 -0.03 -18.08
C GLU A 43 12.56 -0.96 -17.92
N ARG A 44 12.36 -2.14 -17.35
CA ARG A 44 13.40 -3.16 -17.25
C ARG A 44 13.74 -3.81 -18.59
N GLU A 45 12.75 -4.22 -19.39
CA GLU A 45 13.03 -4.77 -20.73
C GLU A 45 13.63 -3.69 -21.65
N ALA A 46 13.14 -2.46 -21.59
CA ALA A 46 13.70 -1.29 -22.24
C ALA A 46 15.18 -1.04 -21.87
N LYS A 47 15.55 -1.12 -20.58
CA LYS A 47 16.96 -1.04 -20.14
C LYS A 47 17.81 -2.18 -20.70
N GLN A 48 17.23 -3.35 -20.98
CA GLN A 48 17.93 -4.49 -21.56
C GLN A 48 18.06 -4.38 -23.08
N THR A 49 17.10 -3.75 -23.76
CA THR A 49 17.04 -3.63 -25.23
C THR A 49 17.53 -2.28 -25.77
N GLY A 50 17.65 -1.26 -24.93
CA GLY A 50 18.01 0.10 -25.31
C GLY A 50 16.87 0.93 -25.95
N ASP A 51 15.62 0.48 -25.82
CA ASP A 51 14.44 1.10 -26.45
C ASP A 51 13.69 2.04 -25.47
N GLU A 52 13.38 3.28 -25.87
CA GLU A 52 12.68 4.29 -25.04
C GLU A 52 11.14 4.09 -25.06
N SER A 53 10.69 2.86 -24.78
CA SER A 53 9.32 2.39 -25.08
C SER A 53 8.25 2.76 -24.03
N THR A 54 8.52 3.63 -23.06
CA THR A 54 7.55 3.95 -21.99
C THR A 54 6.29 4.67 -22.50
N ARG A 55 6.39 5.36 -23.64
CA ARG A 55 5.26 6.05 -24.31
C ARG A 55 4.21 5.09 -24.88
N ASP A 56 4.61 3.88 -25.25
CA ASP A 56 3.72 2.89 -25.87
C ASP A 56 2.60 2.45 -24.91
N LEU A 57 2.95 2.23 -23.64
CA LEU A 57 1.99 1.79 -22.63
C LEU A 57 1.29 2.92 -21.90
N GLU A 58 1.89 4.11 -21.88
CA GLU A 58 1.15 5.32 -21.54
C GLU A 58 -0.04 5.47 -22.50
N ARG A 59 0.16 5.29 -23.82
CA ARG A 59 -0.93 5.31 -24.80
C ARG A 59 -1.97 4.21 -24.56
N LEU A 60 -1.54 2.98 -24.26
CA LEU A 60 -2.46 1.88 -23.96
C LEU A 60 -3.26 2.13 -22.68
N TYR A 61 -2.57 2.59 -21.63
CA TYR A 61 -3.18 2.90 -20.34
C TYR A 61 -4.19 4.03 -20.50
N MET A 62 -3.82 5.11 -21.18
CA MET A 62 -4.75 6.20 -21.50
C MET A 62 -5.94 5.67 -22.32
N ALA A 63 -5.71 4.87 -23.37
CA ALA A 63 -6.82 4.29 -24.13
C ALA A 63 -7.79 3.45 -23.27
N LEU A 64 -7.29 2.76 -22.25
CA LEU A 64 -8.10 1.93 -21.34
C LEU A 64 -8.70 2.67 -20.14
N THR A 65 -8.23 3.88 -19.82
CA THR A 65 -8.54 4.55 -18.55
C THR A 65 -8.82 6.04 -18.65
N HIS A 66 -8.72 6.64 -19.84
CA HIS A 66 -9.05 8.04 -20.04
C HIS A 66 -10.49 8.24 -19.56
N PRO A 67 -10.73 9.14 -18.59
CA PRO A 67 -12.08 9.46 -18.19
C PRO A 67 -12.82 10.07 -19.39
N ASP A 68 -14.09 9.72 -19.54
CA ASP A 68 -15.05 10.45 -20.37
C ASP A 68 -15.22 11.83 -19.72
N GLU A 69 -14.29 12.76 -19.98
CA GLU A 69 -14.42 14.12 -19.48
C GLU A 69 -15.48 14.85 -20.33
N ASP A 70 -16.57 15.20 -19.64
CA ASP A 70 -17.84 15.83 -20.03
C ASP A 70 -17.76 17.16 -20.84
N ASP A 71 -16.79 17.35 -21.73
CA ASP A 71 -16.62 18.60 -22.50
C ASP A 71 -16.93 18.45 -24.02
N LEU A 72 -17.51 17.33 -24.45
CA LEU A 72 -18.05 17.20 -25.81
C LEU A 72 -19.56 17.42 -25.79
N ASP A 73 -19.99 18.62 -26.20
CA ASP A 73 -21.39 19.03 -26.43
C ASP A 73 -22.08 18.27 -27.60
N ASP A 74 -21.58 17.11 -28.00
CA ASP A 74 -22.08 16.32 -29.14
C ASP A 74 -22.41 14.89 -28.69
N ASP A 75 -23.50 14.32 -29.22
CA ASP A 75 -24.19 13.06 -28.88
C ASP A 75 -23.33 11.75 -28.92
N ASP A 76 -22.01 11.83 -28.96
CA ASP A 76 -21.08 10.69 -29.02
C ASP A 76 -20.38 10.50 -27.66
N GLU A 77 -21.14 10.07 -26.65
CA GLU A 77 -20.62 9.63 -25.35
C GLU A 77 -19.73 8.39 -25.58
N TRP A 78 -18.42 8.52 -25.35
CA TRP A 78 -17.49 7.39 -25.45
C TRP A 78 -17.90 6.32 -24.45
N ASP A 79 -18.09 5.09 -24.93
CA ASP A 79 -18.43 3.97 -24.07
C ASP A 79 -17.24 3.02 -23.84
N TYR A 80 -17.44 2.02 -22.97
CA TYR A 80 -16.40 1.05 -22.67
C TYR A 80 -15.98 0.20 -23.89
N GLU A 81 -16.83 0.08 -24.92
CA GLU A 81 -16.54 -0.64 -26.16
C GLU A 81 -15.57 0.17 -27.02
N ASP A 82 -15.77 1.48 -27.11
CA ASP A 82 -14.87 2.42 -27.79
C ASP A 82 -13.45 2.37 -27.19
N HIS A 83 -13.33 2.43 -25.86
CA HIS A 83 -12.04 2.32 -25.16
C HIS A 83 -11.32 1.00 -25.46
N LEU A 84 -12.05 -0.12 -25.47
CA LEU A 84 -11.49 -1.43 -25.77
C LEU A 84 -11.10 -1.55 -27.25
N GLU A 85 -11.87 -0.97 -28.16
CA GLU A 85 -11.55 -0.93 -29.58
C GLU A 85 -10.27 -0.13 -29.84
N VAL A 86 -10.15 1.08 -29.28
CA VAL A 86 -8.94 1.91 -29.40
C VAL A 86 -7.73 1.19 -28.80
N ALA A 87 -7.87 0.59 -27.61
CA ALA A 87 -6.80 -0.18 -26.99
C ALA A 87 -6.38 -1.39 -27.84
N PHE A 88 -7.34 -2.08 -28.47
CA PHE A 88 -7.09 -3.18 -29.39
C PHE A 88 -6.33 -2.72 -30.64
N LEU A 89 -6.76 -1.61 -31.26
CA LEU A 89 -6.11 -1.04 -32.43
C LEU A 89 -4.66 -0.62 -32.13
N ILE A 90 -4.41 0.01 -30.99
CA ILE A 90 -3.06 0.36 -30.52
C ILE A 90 -2.22 -0.91 -30.33
N THR A 91 -2.76 -1.91 -29.61
CA THR A 91 -2.07 -3.18 -29.35
C THR A 91 -1.63 -3.87 -30.64
N MET A 92 -2.51 -3.89 -31.64
CA MET A 92 -2.24 -4.47 -32.95
C MET A 92 -1.24 -3.62 -33.75
N HIS A 93 -1.45 -2.30 -33.86
CA HIS A 93 -0.64 -1.40 -34.68
C HIS A 93 0.83 -1.38 -34.24
N TYR A 94 1.07 -1.41 -32.94
CA TYR A 94 2.42 -1.38 -32.37
C TYR A 94 2.95 -2.78 -31.97
N ASN A 95 2.23 -3.84 -32.31
CA ASN A 95 2.59 -5.23 -32.03
C ASN A 95 2.98 -5.48 -30.56
N TYR A 96 2.17 -4.98 -29.63
CA TYR A 96 2.41 -5.13 -28.19
C TYR A 96 2.35 -6.58 -27.75
N ALA A 97 1.57 -7.41 -28.43
CA ALA A 97 1.45 -8.82 -28.11
C ALA A 97 2.78 -9.56 -28.23
N GLU A 98 3.61 -9.23 -29.22
CA GLU A 98 4.95 -9.79 -29.37
C GLU A 98 5.98 -9.01 -28.54
N LYS A 99 5.96 -7.67 -28.63
CA LYS A 99 6.92 -6.79 -27.96
C LYS A 99 6.93 -6.96 -26.44
N TYR A 100 5.75 -7.19 -25.84
CA TYR A 100 5.56 -7.28 -24.39
C TYR A 100 4.99 -8.62 -23.94
N ALA A 101 5.14 -9.69 -24.75
CA ALA A 101 4.71 -11.05 -24.38
C ALA A 101 5.32 -11.49 -23.05
N ASN A 102 6.64 -11.30 -22.90
CA ASN A 102 7.41 -11.70 -21.73
C ASN A 102 6.99 -10.92 -20.47
N VAL A 103 6.63 -9.64 -20.63
CA VAL A 103 6.16 -8.80 -19.52
C VAL A 103 4.84 -9.33 -18.99
N LEU A 104 3.86 -9.56 -19.87
CA LEU A 104 2.56 -10.09 -19.48
C LEU A 104 2.69 -11.50 -18.88
N GLN A 105 3.50 -12.38 -19.48
CA GLN A 105 3.73 -13.72 -18.95
C GLN A 105 4.33 -13.67 -17.53
N LYS A 106 5.37 -12.85 -17.32
CA LYS A 106 5.95 -12.66 -15.98
C LYS A 106 4.86 -12.20 -15.02
N LEU A 107 4.09 -11.18 -15.34
CA LEU A 107 3.02 -10.68 -14.47
C LEU A 107 1.92 -11.73 -14.18
N GLN A 108 1.56 -12.56 -15.16
CA GLN A 108 0.61 -13.66 -14.96
C GLN A 108 1.18 -14.75 -14.04
N GLU A 109 2.45 -15.13 -14.23
CA GLU A 109 3.14 -16.03 -13.30
C GLU A 109 3.21 -15.42 -11.89
N ARG A 110 3.35 -14.08 -11.78
CA ARG A 110 3.34 -13.34 -10.52
C ARG A 110 1.98 -13.39 -9.81
N THR A 111 0.88 -13.14 -10.50
CA THR A 111 -0.48 -13.27 -9.90
C THR A 111 -0.90 -14.71 -9.65
N ALA A 112 -0.35 -15.66 -10.41
CA ALA A 112 -0.59 -17.09 -10.20
C ALA A 112 0.34 -17.72 -9.14
N ARG A 113 1.13 -16.92 -8.40
CA ARG A 113 2.23 -17.41 -7.53
C ARG A 113 1.79 -18.44 -6.47
N ARG A 114 2.66 -19.43 -6.29
CA ARG A 114 2.54 -20.64 -5.46
C ARG A 114 2.19 -20.38 -3.98
N PRO A 115 1.59 -21.36 -3.28
CA PRO A 115 1.36 -21.29 -1.84
C PRO A 115 2.66 -21.10 -1.05
N ASN A 116 2.58 -20.31 0.02
CA ASN A 116 3.70 -19.88 0.88
C ASN A 116 4.63 -21.00 1.39
N LYS A 117 4.18 -22.26 1.37
CA LYS A 117 4.93 -23.43 1.86
C LYS A 117 6.21 -23.73 1.07
N SER A 118 6.32 -23.26 -0.18
CA SER A 118 7.48 -23.54 -1.05
C SER A 118 8.61 -22.50 -0.96
N LEU A 119 8.40 -21.40 -0.23
CA LEU A 119 9.33 -20.27 -0.14
C LEU A 119 10.31 -20.44 1.04
N SER A 120 11.54 -19.94 0.87
CA SER A 120 12.49 -19.85 1.98
C SER A 120 11.94 -18.96 3.10
N PRO A 121 12.40 -19.10 4.36
CA PRO A 121 11.95 -18.22 5.45
C PRO A 121 12.08 -16.73 5.14
N ILE A 122 13.20 -16.31 4.52
CA ILE A 122 13.42 -14.91 4.14
C ILE A 122 12.42 -14.49 3.05
N GLN A 123 12.24 -15.30 2.01
CA GLN A 123 11.27 -15.01 0.95
C GLN A 123 9.83 -14.89 1.46
N ARG A 124 9.44 -15.69 2.48
CA ARG A 124 8.13 -15.56 3.13
C ARG A 124 7.97 -14.23 3.84
N ILE A 125 9.02 -13.78 4.54
CA ILE A 125 9.00 -12.48 5.23
C ILE A 125 8.97 -11.35 4.20
N THR A 126 9.83 -11.39 3.17
CA THR A 126 9.84 -10.38 2.09
C THR A 126 8.48 -10.29 1.41
N ARG A 127 7.86 -11.42 1.07
CA ARG A 127 6.52 -11.45 0.48
C ARG A 127 5.48 -10.81 1.41
N ARG A 128 5.48 -11.19 2.68
CA ARG A 128 4.58 -10.60 3.69
C ARG A 128 4.78 -9.08 3.79
N VAL A 129 6.03 -8.61 3.70
CA VAL A 129 6.37 -7.18 3.70
C VAL A 129 5.81 -6.46 2.46
N ILE A 130 5.94 -7.05 1.28
CA ILE A 130 5.39 -6.51 0.02
C ILE A 130 3.88 -6.39 0.11
N GLU A 131 3.18 -7.50 0.41
CA GLU A 131 1.72 -7.56 0.54
C GLU A 131 1.19 -6.51 1.53
N LYS A 132 1.90 -6.33 2.65
CA LYS A 132 1.59 -5.34 3.67
C LYS A 132 1.85 -3.90 3.22
N THR A 133 2.89 -3.67 2.44
CA THR A 133 3.23 -2.35 1.91
C THR A 133 2.19 -1.91 0.88
N GLU A 134 1.78 -2.82 0.00
CA GLU A 134 0.74 -2.60 -1.01
C GLU A 134 -0.64 -2.34 -0.39
N SER A 135 -0.97 -3.04 0.70
CA SER A 135 -2.27 -2.88 1.37
C SER A 135 -2.36 -1.60 2.22
N THR A 136 -1.26 -0.86 2.39
CA THR A 136 -1.21 0.27 3.32
C THR A 136 -1.56 1.57 2.63
N LYS A 137 -2.54 2.29 3.20
CA LYS A 137 -3.05 3.54 2.60
C LYS A 137 -2.81 4.76 3.46
N VAL A 138 -2.76 4.59 4.78
CA VAL A 138 -2.78 5.73 5.72
C VAL A 138 -1.42 6.07 6.32
N ASP A 139 -0.49 5.12 6.44
CA ASP A 139 0.80 5.34 7.11
C ASP A 139 1.75 6.34 6.40
N GLY A 140 1.43 6.71 5.15
CA GLY A 140 2.12 7.79 4.44
C GLY A 140 1.73 9.18 4.95
N PHE A 141 0.57 9.34 5.58
CA PHE A 141 0.05 10.62 6.08
C PHE A 141 -0.49 10.62 7.51
N ALA A 142 -0.56 9.45 8.14
CA ALA A 142 -0.94 9.24 9.52
C ALA A 142 0.13 8.40 10.23
N CYS A 143 0.23 8.53 11.55
CA CYS A 143 1.16 7.73 12.34
C CYS A 143 0.46 7.18 13.58
N ALA A 144 0.90 6.01 14.07
CA ALA A 144 0.52 5.55 15.40
C ALA A 144 0.82 6.63 16.46
N ILE A 145 0.02 6.68 17.51
CA ILE A 145 0.25 7.55 18.66
C ILE A 145 0.39 6.75 19.96
N PRO A 146 1.21 7.22 20.92
CA PRO A 146 1.28 6.60 22.24
C PRO A 146 -0.07 6.60 22.94
N LEU A 147 -0.42 5.50 23.60
CA LEU A 147 -1.70 5.39 24.30
C LEU A 147 -1.76 6.36 25.49
N ALA A 148 -0.62 6.70 26.07
CA ALA A 148 -0.49 7.74 27.08
C ALA A 148 -0.95 9.13 26.58
N ALA A 149 -0.76 9.43 25.29
CA ALA A 149 -1.20 10.69 24.69
C ALA A 149 -2.72 10.74 24.47
N ILE A 150 -3.38 9.59 24.37
CA ILE A 150 -4.85 9.50 24.24
C ILE A 150 -5.51 9.68 25.61
N LYS A 151 -4.95 9.04 26.65
CA LYS A 151 -5.50 9.09 28.03
C LYS A 151 -5.58 10.49 28.65
N VAL A 152 -4.84 11.45 28.09
CA VAL A 152 -4.87 12.86 28.54
C VAL A 152 -5.91 13.71 27.80
N LEU A 153 -6.53 13.17 26.75
CA LEU A 153 -7.60 13.84 26.00
C LEU A 153 -8.93 13.76 26.78
N PRO A 154 -9.89 14.67 26.50
CA PRO A 154 -11.27 14.54 27.00
C PRO A 154 -11.85 13.16 26.66
N GLU A 155 -12.76 12.63 27.50
CA GLU A 155 -13.31 11.28 27.32
C GLU A 155 -13.98 11.10 25.94
N GLU A 156 -14.62 12.15 25.42
CA GLU A 156 -15.21 12.18 24.09
C GLU A 156 -14.20 11.97 22.95
N ASP A 157 -12.92 12.32 23.16
CA ASP A 157 -11.84 12.20 22.18
C ASP A 157 -11.00 10.92 22.37
N GLN A 158 -11.34 10.09 23.35
CA GLN A 158 -10.69 8.79 23.60
C GLN A 158 -11.30 7.63 22.78
N ALA A 159 -12.18 7.96 21.84
CA ALA A 159 -12.85 7.03 20.93
C ALA A 159 -12.66 7.44 19.47
N CYS A 160 -12.76 6.45 18.58
CA CYS A 160 -12.65 6.67 17.14
C CYS A 160 -13.80 7.53 16.62
N GLY A 161 -13.49 8.65 15.95
CA GLY A 161 -14.51 9.51 15.34
C GLY A 161 -15.33 8.87 14.20
N ILE A 162 -14.98 7.66 13.75
CA ILE A 162 -15.71 6.89 12.72
C ILE A 162 -16.61 5.84 13.38
N CYS A 163 -16.05 4.90 14.14
CA CYS A 163 -16.78 3.76 14.70
C CYS A 163 -17.25 3.99 16.15
N GLN A 164 -16.82 5.08 16.80
CA GLN A 164 -17.14 5.45 18.19
C GLN A 164 -16.68 4.44 19.25
N HIS A 165 -15.90 3.43 18.89
CA HIS A 165 -15.28 2.53 19.86
C HIS A 165 -14.06 3.18 20.50
N ALA A 166 -13.87 2.92 21.79
CA ALA A 166 -12.69 3.35 22.53
C ALA A 166 -11.44 2.59 22.04
N TYR A 167 -10.33 3.30 21.88
CA TYR A 167 -9.08 2.71 21.35
C TYR A 167 -8.45 1.64 22.26
N LEU A 168 -8.88 1.58 23.52
CA LEU A 168 -8.28 0.77 24.58
C LEU A 168 -9.24 -0.28 25.16
N ASP A 169 -10.32 -0.61 24.46
CA ASP A 169 -11.32 -1.54 24.98
C ASP A 169 -10.91 -3.02 24.80
N LEU A 170 -9.91 -3.43 25.60
CA LEU A 170 -9.44 -4.82 25.72
C LEU A 170 -10.48 -5.78 26.32
N HIS A 171 -11.56 -5.23 26.88
CA HIS A 171 -12.66 -6.02 27.45
C HIS A 171 -13.64 -6.48 26.37
N SER A 172 -14.02 -5.57 25.47
CA SER A 172 -14.98 -5.87 24.40
C SER A 172 -14.31 -6.43 23.15
N PHE A 173 -13.08 -6.03 22.83
CA PHE A 173 -12.39 -6.41 21.59
C PHE A 173 -11.20 -7.32 21.85
N PRO A 174 -10.99 -8.37 21.02
CA PRO A 174 -9.77 -9.17 21.01
C PRO A 174 -8.56 -8.28 20.72
N VAL A 175 -7.39 -8.65 21.27
CA VAL A 175 -6.19 -7.82 21.12
C VAL A 175 -5.78 -7.73 19.64
N GLU A 176 -6.10 -8.75 18.86
CA GLU A 176 -5.86 -8.83 17.43
C GLU A 176 -6.59 -7.72 16.67
N ASP A 177 -7.84 -7.43 17.05
CA ASP A 177 -8.62 -6.34 16.46
C ASP A 177 -8.02 -4.98 16.85
N LEU A 178 -7.56 -4.83 18.11
CA LEU A 178 -6.87 -3.62 18.56
C LEU A 178 -5.49 -3.43 17.91
N ILE A 179 -4.81 -4.51 17.56
CA ILE A 179 -3.57 -4.50 16.76
C ILE A 179 -3.87 -4.14 15.31
N ALA A 180 -5.04 -4.49 14.77
CA ALA A 180 -5.44 -4.15 13.41
C ALA A 180 -5.91 -2.68 13.31
N ASP A 181 -6.68 -2.21 14.29
CA ASP A 181 -7.32 -0.89 14.30
C ASP A 181 -6.75 0.05 15.38
N TYR A 182 -5.43 0.02 15.57
CA TYR A 182 -4.76 0.88 16.55
C TYR A 182 -4.93 2.38 16.22
N PRO A 183 -4.89 3.26 17.23
CA PRO A 183 -5.06 4.70 17.03
C PRO A 183 -3.93 5.30 16.20
N VAL A 184 -4.31 5.98 15.12
CA VAL A 184 -3.43 6.77 14.25
C VAL A 184 -3.87 8.22 14.20
N ARG A 185 -2.91 9.13 14.13
CA ARG A 185 -3.14 10.57 14.02
C ARG A 185 -2.81 11.05 12.62
N ILE A 186 -3.76 11.73 11.98
CA ILE A 186 -3.57 12.38 10.68
C ILE A 186 -2.61 13.56 10.84
N LYS A 187 -1.50 13.56 10.11
CA LYS A 187 -0.47 14.62 10.17
C LYS A 187 -0.97 15.99 9.70
N TYR A 188 -1.95 16.02 8.81
CA TYR A 188 -2.47 17.29 8.28
C TYR A 188 -3.36 18.08 9.25
N CYS A 189 -4.01 17.42 10.22
CA CYS A 189 -5.02 18.06 11.07
C CYS A 189 -5.04 17.60 12.53
N GLY A 190 -4.32 16.54 12.88
CA GLY A 190 -4.19 16.07 14.27
C GLY A 190 -5.32 15.18 14.78
N HIS A 191 -6.41 15.01 14.02
CA HIS A 191 -7.48 14.10 14.40
C HIS A 191 -7.01 12.65 14.43
N ILE A 192 -7.54 11.90 15.38
CA ILE A 192 -7.16 10.52 15.69
C ILE A 192 -8.30 9.60 15.23
N PHE A 193 -7.95 8.48 14.62
CA PHE A 193 -8.88 7.45 14.16
C PHE A 193 -8.28 6.07 14.39
N GLY A 194 -9.10 5.02 14.41
CA GLY A 194 -8.60 3.67 14.26
C GLY A 194 -7.98 3.52 12.87
N LYS A 195 -6.84 2.83 12.77
CA LYS A 195 -6.14 2.64 11.49
C LYS A 195 -7.02 1.99 10.42
N GLN A 196 -7.66 0.87 10.74
CA GLN A 196 -8.53 0.14 9.82
C GLN A 196 -9.78 0.96 9.48
N CYS A 197 -10.34 1.69 10.45
CA CYS A 197 -11.44 2.62 10.20
C CYS A 197 -11.04 3.69 9.17
N LEU A 198 -9.85 4.29 9.32
CA LEU A 198 -9.37 5.30 8.40
C LEU A 198 -9.00 4.71 7.03
N GLU A 199 -8.43 3.51 6.97
CA GLU A 199 -8.19 2.80 5.71
C GLU A 199 -9.51 2.53 4.97
N THR A 200 -10.54 2.06 5.69
CA THR A 200 -11.88 1.82 5.12
C THR A 200 -12.51 3.12 4.61
N TRP A 201 -12.30 4.25 5.31
CA TRP A 201 -12.76 5.55 4.86
C TRP A 201 -12.11 5.98 3.55
N MET A 202 -10.80 5.75 3.40
CA MET A 202 -10.06 6.03 2.15
C MET A 202 -10.45 5.10 1.00
N ASP A 203 -11.11 3.98 1.30
CA ASP A 203 -11.55 2.99 0.31
C ASP A 203 -13.00 3.17 -0.12
N THR A 204 -13.74 4.02 0.59
CA THR A 204 -15.14 4.27 0.30
C THR A 204 -15.25 5.14 -0.95
N PRO A 205 -15.95 4.71 -2.02
CA PRO A 205 -16.11 5.52 -3.21
C PRO A 205 -16.71 6.89 -2.91
N LEU A 206 -16.19 7.93 -3.56
CA LEU A 206 -16.71 9.28 -3.45
C LEU A 206 -18.13 9.33 -4.04
N ILE A 207 -19.10 9.81 -3.26
CA ILE A 207 -20.54 9.84 -3.64
C ILE A 207 -20.77 10.66 -4.92
N ASP A 208 -20.00 11.73 -5.10
CA ASP A 208 -20.02 12.61 -6.27
C ASP A 208 -18.58 13.10 -6.49
N ALA A 209 -17.82 12.37 -7.30
CA ALA A 209 -16.40 12.66 -7.53
C ALA A 209 -16.18 13.99 -8.27
N ALA A 210 -17.15 14.43 -9.09
CA ALA A 210 -17.07 15.72 -9.78
C ALA A 210 -17.14 16.89 -8.76
N LYS A 211 -18.03 16.77 -7.76
CA LYS A 211 -18.19 17.79 -6.73
C LYS A 211 -17.20 17.68 -5.57
N TYR A 212 -16.82 16.46 -5.20
CA TYR A 212 -15.94 16.16 -4.07
C TYR A 212 -14.79 15.24 -4.50
N PRO A 213 -13.82 15.74 -5.28
CA PRO A 213 -12.81 14.91 -5.95
C PRO A 213 -11.73 14.33 -5.02
N PHE A 214 -11.82 14.53 -3.70
CA PHE A 214 -10.76 14.11 -2.77
C PHE A 214 -11.33 13.54 -1.49
N HIS A 215 -10.69 12.50 -0.97
CA HIS A 215 -10.89 12.07 0.41
C HIS A 215 -10.39 13.15 1.38
N THR A 216 -11.19 13.39 2.42
CA THR A 216 -10.93 14.39 3.46
C THR A 216 -10.98 13.75 4.85
N CYS A 217 -10.44 14.45 5.85
CA CYS A 217 -10.60 14.06 7.24
C CYS A 217 -12.09 13.94 7.59
N PRO A 218 -12.56 12.82 8.18
CA PRO A 218 -13.98 12.63 8.53
C PRO A 218 -14.56 13.70 9.46
N VAL A 219 -13.71 14.34 10.27
CA VAL A 219 -14.14 15.32 11.28
C VAL A 219 -14.04 16.76 10.74
N CYS A 220 -12.84 17.19 10.35
CA CYS A 220 -12.60 18.59 9.98
C CYS A 220 -12.60 18.88 8.47
N ARG A 221 -12.81 17.86 7.64
CA ARG A 221 -12.82 17.96 6.17
C ARG A 221 -11.55 18.53 5.53
N VAL A 222 -10.44 18.57 6.28
CA VAL A 222 -9.12 18.88 5.71
C VAL A 222 -8.79 17.82 4.63
N LYS A 223 -8.45 18.31 3.43
CA LYS A 223 -8.06 17.47 2.29
C LYS A 223 -6.86 16.59 2.63
N ILE A 224 -6.96 15.29 2.35
CA ILE A 224 -5.90 14.29 2.59
C ILE A 224 -5.17 13.98 1.27
N GLU A 225 -5.93 13.60 0.24
CA GLU A 225 -5.39 13.31 -1.08
C GLU A 225 -4.92 14.58 -1.79
N GLY A 226 -3.93 14.48 -2.68
CA GLY A 226 -3.41 15.63 -3.43
C GLY A 226 -2.73 16.70 -2.55
N ARG A 227 -2.51 16.45 -1.26
CA ARG A 227 -1.60 17.26 -0.43
C ARG A 227 -0.17 16.76 -0.55
N ALA A 228 0.78 17.67 -0.32
CA ALA A 228 2.18 17.30 -0.17
C ALA A 228 2.30 16.30 1.00
N THR A 229 3.02 15.21 0.76
CA THR A 229 3.32 14.21 1.79
C THR A 229 3.91 14.90 3.02
N PRO A 230 3.51 14.51 4.25
CA PRO A 230 4.10 15.08 5.46
C PRO A 230 5.62 14.91 5.45
N GLN A 231 6.31 15.74 6.21
CA GLN A 231 7.76 15.69 6.28
C GLN A 231 8.23 14.30 6.74
N ILE A 232 8.79 13.53 5.80
CA ILE A 232 9.39 12.23 6.06
C ILE A 232 10.74 12.44 6.77
N PRO A 233 11.07 11.66 7.81
CA PRO A 233 12.34 11.76 8.51
C PRO A 233 13.55 11.65 7.59
N ARG A 234 14.53 12.56 7.76
CA ARG A 234 15.70 12.63 6.86
C ARG A 234 16.54 11.36 6.88
N GLU A 235 16.70 10.75 8.05
CA GLU A 235 17.46 9.50 8.17
C GLU A 235 16.75 8.32 7.50
N LEU A 236 15.40 8.34 7.44
CA LEU A 236 14.65 7.34 6.66
C LEU A 236 14.91 7.50 5.16
N ILE A 237 14.85 8.72 4.63
CA ILE A 237 15.15 9.00 3.21
C ILE A 237 16.57 8.52 2.86
N LYS A 238 17.54 8.79 3.74
CA LYS A 238 18.93 8.37 3.58
C LYS A 238 19.10 6.85 3.67
N HIS A 239 18.38 6.18 4.58
CA HIS A 239 18.40 4.73 4.70
C HIS A 239 17.83 4.04 3.45
N VAL A 240 16.72 4.55 2.92
CA VAL A 240 16.10 4.00 1.71
C VAL A 240 17.00 4.18 0.48
N SER A 241 17.51 5.38 0.25
CA SER A 241 18.34 5.67 -0.93
C SER A 241 19.72 5.00 -0.91
N LYS A 242 20.34 4.84 0.26
CA LYS A 242 21.72 4.34 0.38
C LYS A 242 21.84 2.94 0.97
N GLY A 243 20.77 2.40 1.55
CA GLY A 243 20.79 1.12 2.26
C GLY A 243 20.97 -0.07 1.33
N ALA A 244 22.03 -0.86 1.54
CA ALA A 244 22.26 -2.08 0.77
C ALA A 244 21.14 -3.11 0.93
N ALA A 245 20.55 -3.22 2.13
CA ALA A 245 19.40 -4.09 2.38
C ALA A 245 18.16 -3.67 1.59
N ILE A 246 17.91 -2.36 1.47
CA ILE A 246 16.79 -1.82 0.69
C ILE A 246 16.99 -2.11 -0.80
N LYS A 247 18.20 -1.87 -1.32
CA LYS A 247 18.54 -2.21 -2.71
C LYS A 247 18.41 -3.70 -3.00
N ALA A 248 18.80 -4.54 -2.04
CA ALA A 248 18.61 -5.98 -2.14
C ALA A 248 17.11 -6.35 -2.13
N MET A 249 16.32 -5.73 -1.26
CA MET A 249 14.88 -5.96 -1.19
C MET A 249 14.17 -5.54 -2.48
N ILE A 250 14.45 -4.35 -3.02
CA ILE A 250 13.90 -3.88 -4.31
C ILE A 250 14.21 -4.91 -5.41
N LYS A 251 15.47 -5.36 -5.48
CA LYS A 251 15.89 -6.38 -6.45
C LYS A 251 15.21 -7.74 -6.22
N GLU A 252 15.09 -8.19 -4.98
CA GLU A 252 14.44 -9.46 -4.61
C GLU A 252 12.92 -9.43 -4.81
N SER A 253 12.31 -8.25 -4.68
CA SER A 253 10.90 -7.99 -4.97
C SER A 253 10.61 -7.93 -6.47
N ASP A 254 11.63 -8.11 -7.32
CA ASP A 254 11.46 -8.12 -8.78
C ASP A 254 10.80 -6.83 -9.31
N ASP A 255 11.18 -5.70 -8.68
CA ASP A 255 10.69 -4.33 -8.86
C ASP A 255 9.21 -4.08 -8.44
N GLU A 256 8.64 -4.94 -7.59
CA GLU A 256 7.33 -4.71 -6.92
C GLU A 256 7.38 -3.60 -5.86
N LEU A 257 8.59 -3.28 -5.40
CA LEU A 257 8.83 -2.16 -4.50
C LEU A 257 9.79 -1.17 -5.15
N ASP A 258 9.41 0.10 -5.15
CA ASP A 258 10.29 1.22 -5.39
C ASP A 258 10.74 1.89 -4.06
N GLU A 259 11.52 2.97 -4.15
CA GLU A 259 11.94 3.71 -2.96
C GLU A 259 10.77 4.37 -2.20
N VAL A 260 9.71 4.78 -2.89
CA VAL A 260 8.51 5.38 -2.28
C VAL A 260 7.77 4.32 -1.46
N GLU A 261 7.56 3.14 -2.05
CA GLU A 261 6.91 2.01 -1.41
C GLU A 261 7.73 1.50 -0.24
N CYS A 262 9.06 1.41 -0.38
CA CYS A 262 9.95 1.09 0.74
C CYS A 262 9.79 2.08 1.90
N ARG A 263 9.67 3.39 1.62
CA ARG A 263 9.40 4.40 2.67
C ARG A 263 8.07 4.13 3.36
N HIS A 264 6.99 3.93 2.60
CA HIS A 264 5.67 3.66 3.16
C HIS A 264 5.63 2.36 3.98
N GLY A 265 6.24 1.28 3.47
CA GLY A 265 6.34 0.00 4.18
C GLY A 265 7.12 0.11 5.49
N ILE A 266 8.17 0.93 5.53
CA ILE A 266 8.91 1.21 6.77
C ILE A 266 8.07 2.06 7.74
N LEU A 267 7.40 3.11 7.27
CA LEU A 267 6.53 3.96 8.13
C LEU A 267 5.39 3.14 8.76
N ARG A 268 4.77 2.27 7.99
CA ARG A 268 3.80 1.28 8.46
C ARG A 268 4.38 0.37 9.55
N CYS A 269 5.57 -0.17 9.31
CA CYS A 269 6.27 -1.03 10.26
C CYS A 269 6.62 -0.27 11.55
N VAL A 270 6.94 1.03 11.46
CA VAL A 270 7.10 1.93 12.63
C VAL A 270 5.79 2.08 13.39
N SER A 271 4.69 2.40 12.71
CA SER A 271 3.38 2.57 13.36
C SER A 271 2.96 1.30 14.10
N GLU A 272 3.12 0.12 13.48
CA GLU A 272 2.82 -1.17 14.12
C GLU A 272 3.77 -1.45 15.31
N ASP A 273 5.06 -1.17 15.20
CA ASP A 273 6.02 -1.32 16.31
C ASP A 273 5.65 -0.45 17.52
N VAL A 274 5.23 0.79 17.28
CA VAL A 274 4.72 1.70 18.32
C VAL A 274 3.45 1.14 18.93
N ALA A 275 2.44 0.79 18.11
CA ALA A 275 1.17 0.26 18.59
C ALA A 275 1.35 -0.99 19.47
N LEU A 276 2.20 -1.94 19.04
CA LEU A 276 2.48 -3.15 19.81
C LEU A 276 3.16 -2.86 21.14
N LYS A 277 4.17 -1.98 21.16
CA LYS A 277 4.86 -1.59 22.40
C LYS A 277 3.91 -0.94 23.39
N GLU A 278 3.01 -0.08 22.91
CA GLU A 278 2.05 0.60 23.76
C GLU A 278 0.97 -0.36 24.28
N LEU A 279 0.40 -1.22 23.41
CA LEU A 279 -0.54 -2.25 23.83
C LEU A 279 0.08 -3.24 24.83
N SER A 280 1.34 -3.65 24.64
CA SER A 280 2.06 -4.48 25.61
C SER A 280 2.20 -3.81 26.97
N ARG A 281 2.50 -2.50 27.01
CA ARG A 281 2.54 -1.75 28.29
C ARG A 281 1.15 -1.67 28.93
N GLU A 282 0.10 -1.49 28.15
CA GLU A 282 -1.27 -1.43 28.67
C GLU A 282 -1.70 -2.76 29.27
N VAL A 283 -1.49 -3.87 28.56
CA VAL A 283 -1.79 -5.23 29.03
C VAL A 283 -1.02 -5.55 30.31
N GLU A 284 0.25 -5.14 30.38
CA GLU A 284 1.07 -5.28 31.59
C GLU A 284 0.54 -4.44 32.75
N GLY A 285 0.10 -3.20 32.49
CA GLY A 285 -0.56 -2.37 33.49
C GLY A 285 -1.85 -3.00 34.03
N LEU A 286 -2.68 -3.57 33.16
CA LEU A 286 -3.90 -4.28 33.55
C LEU A 286 -3.61 -5.56 34.33
N ARG A 287 -2.51 -6.27 33.99
CA ARG A 287 -2.02 -7.42 34.75
C ARG A 287 -1.66 -7.02 36.17
N LEU A 288 -0.84 -5.98 36.34
CA LEU A 288 -0.42 -5.48 37.65
C LEU A 288 -1.60 -4.97 38.48
N ALA A 289 -2.60 -4.38 37.83
CA ALA A 289 -3.82 -3.90 38.48
C ALA A 289 -4.86 -5.00 38.77
N GLY A 290 -4.63 -6.24 38.31
CA GLY A 290 -5.59 -7.34 38.47
C GLY A 290 -6.91 -7.14 37.71
N LYS A 291 -6.92 -6.27 36.69
CA LYS A 291 -8.13 -5.87 35.94
C LYS A 291 -8.45 -6.78 34.75
N LEU A 292 -7.52 -7.68 34.38
CA LEU A 292 -7.70 -8.60 33.27
C LEU A 292 -7.77 -10.06 33.75
N LYS A 293 -8.76 -10.80 33.25
CA LYS A 293 -8.90 -12.25 33.54
C LYS A 293 -7.65 -12.99 33.05
N ARG A 294 -7.20 -14.00 33.82
CA ARG A 294 -5.97 -14.75 33.53
C ARG A 294 -5.92 -15.34 32.10
N GLU A 295 -7.04 -15.89 31.63
CA GLU A 295 -7.13 -16.44 30.27
C GLU A 295 -6.97 -15.36 29.21
N ARG A 296 -7.66 -14.22 29.38
CA ARG A 296 -7.59 -13.10 28.45
C ARG A 296 -6.19 -12.49 28.43
N LEU A 297 -5.55 -12.37 29.60
CA LEU A 297 -4.17 -11.91 29.71
C LEU A 297 -3.23 -12.81 28.92
N ARG A 298 -3.35 -14.13 29.06
CA ARG A 298 -2.53 -15.09 28.29
C ARG A 298 -2.70 -14.89 26.79
N GLN A 299 -3.96 -14.83 26.31
CA GLN A 299 -4.26 -14.58 24.90
C GLN A 299 -3.62 -13.27 24.41
N CYS A 300 -3.76 -12.20 25.19
CA CYS A 300 -3.18 -10.90 24.84
C CYS A 300 -1.65 -10.98 24.73
N THR A 301 -1.00 -11.59 25.72
CA THR A 301 0.46 -11.74 25.74
C THR A 301 0.95 -12.58 24.56
N GLU A 302 0.33 -13.74 24.29
CA GLU A 302 0.73 -14.63 23.19
C GLU A 302 0.60 -13.95 21.83
N ALA A 303 -0.52 -13.25 21.58
CA ALA A 303 -0.74 -12.53 20.33
C ALA A 303 0.24 -11.35 20.15
N LEU A 304 0.48 -10.56 21.21
CA LEU A 304 1.43 -9.44 21.19
C LEU A 304 2.87 -9.93 20.97
N GLU A 305 3.31 -10.97 21.68
CA GLU A 305 4.64 -11.56 21.51
C GLU A 305 4.84 -12.12 20.09
N GLY A 306 3.83 -12.82 19.57
CA GLY A 306 3.80 -13.31 18.19
C GLY A 306 3.97 -12.18 17.19
N ARG A 307 3.20 -11.10 17.32
CA ARG A 307 3.25 -9.97 16.40
C ARG A 307 4.54 -9.14 16.54
N MET A 308 5.05 -8.96 17.76
CA MET A 308 6.35 -8.29 17.99
C MET A 308 7.50 -9.07 17.34
N LYS A 309 7.46 -10.41 17.38
CA LYS A 309 8.43 -11.26 16.69
C LYS A 309 8.37 -11.05 15.17
N GLU A 310 7.17 -10.97 14.60
CA GLU A 310 6.99 -10.68 13.18
C GLU A 310 7.53 -9.30 12.79
N ILE A 311 7.28 -8.25 13.58
CA ILE A 311 7.87 -6.93 13.37
C ILE A 311 9.40 -7.00 13.45
N GLY A 312 9.96 -7.77 14.39
CA GLY A 312 11.39 -8.01 14.46
C GLY A 312 11.96 -8.73 13.23
N GLU A 313 11.20 -9.60 12.58
CA GLU A 313 11.56 -10.19 11.29
C GLU A 313 11.52 -9.15 10.17
N GLU A 314 10.46 -8.36 10.08
CA GLU A 314 10.29 -7.31 9.07
C GLU A 314 11.40 -6.24 9.16
N LYS A 315 11.68 -5.74 10.37
CA LYS A 315 12.79 -4.81 10.63
C LYS A 315 14.14 -5.34 10.14
N ARG A 316 14.39 -6.64 10.30
CA ARG A 316 15.62 -7.27 9.81
C ARG A 316 15.70 -7.25 8.29
N VAL A 317 14.61 -7.54 7.58
CA VAL A 317 14.59 -7.48 6.11
C VAL A 317 14.75 -6.04 5.61
N TRP A 318 14.18 -5.06 6.33
CA TRP A 318 14.43 -3.63 6.08
C TRP A 318 15.87 -3.18 6.40
N GLY A 319 16.73 -4.05 6.93
CA GLY A 319 18.13 -3.76 7.22
C GLY A 319 18.39 -3.14 8.61
N PHE A 320 17.42 -3.21 9.51
CA PHE A 320 17.56 -2.75 10.90
C PHE A 320 18.02 -3.88 11.81
N VAL A 321 19.29 -4.28 11.66
CA VAL A 321 19.90 -5.35 12.46
C VAL A 321 20.97 -4.78 13.40
N GLY A 322 20.89 -5.11 14.68
CA GLY A 322 21.86 -4.71 15.70
C GLY A 322 21.57 -3.37 16.37
N GLN A 323 22.30 -3.09 17.46
CA GLN A 323 22.02 -1.97 18.35
C GLN A 323 22.13 -0.59 17.69
N GLU A 324 23.12 -0.38 16.82
CA GLU A 324 23.29 0.91 16.13
C GLU A 324 22.14 1.19 15.16
N LYS A 325 21.66 0.17 14.44
CA LYS A 325 20.51 0.32 13.56
C LYS A 325 19.20 0.50 14.33
N GLU A 326 19.09 -0.07 15.52
CA GLU A 326 17.95 0.17 16.42
C GLU A 326 17.91 1.60 16.95
N LYS A 327 19.07 2.25 17.15
CA LYS A 327 19.13 3.69 17.47
C LYS A 327 18.61 4.52 16.31
N VAL A 328 19.00 4.18 15.07
CA VAL A 328 18.48 4.84 13.86
C VAL A 328 16.96 4.67 13.76
N TRP A 329 16.47 3.44 13.94
CA TRP A 329 15.03 3.13 13.98
C TRP A 329 14.28 4.05 14.95
N ARG A 330 14.68 4.03 16.23
CA ARG A 330 14.05 4.88 17.25
C ARG A 330 14.10 6.37 16.90
N SER A 331 15.24 6.85 16.41
CA SER A 331 15.41 8.26 16.07
C SER A 331 14.40 8.73 15.01
N PHE A 332 14.22 7.99 13.93
CA PHE A 332 13.27 8.40 12.89
C PHE A 332 11.83 8.05 13.26
N SER A 333 11.58 7.03 14.10
CA SER A 333 10.25 6.78 14.66
C SER A 333 9.78 7.96 15.51
N GLU A 334 10.64 8.52 16.37
CA GLU A 334 10.32 9.70 17.17
C GLU A 334 10.14 10.96 16.30
N GLU A 335 11.00 11.14 15.30
CA GLU A 335 10.84 12.23 14.31
C GLU A 335 9.53 12.09 13.55
N TRP A 336 9.17 10.87 13.12
CA TRP A 336 7.91 10.59 12.45
C TRP A 336 6.72 10.83 13.36
N GLU A 337 6.78 10.44 14.63
CA GLU A 337 5.69 10.69 15.58
C GLU A 337 5.48 12.19 15.82
N ARG A 338 6.57 12.94 15.98
CA ARG A 338 6.56 14.40 16.24
C ARG A 338 6.36 15.26 15.00
N SER A 339 6.52 14.70 13.79
CA SER A 339 6.32 15.45 12.55
C SER A 339 4.91 16.05 12.54
N SER A 340 4.84 17.31 12.10
CA SER A 340 3.78 18.27 12.39
C SER A 340 2.36 17.70 12.27
N VAL A 341 1.54 18.05 13.26
CA VAL A 341 0.10 18.32 13.14
C VAL A 341 0.02 19.74 12.57
N GLY A 342 -0.60 19.92 11.40
CA GLY A 342 -0.52 21.13 10.57
C GLY A 342 -0.40 22.48 11.32
N ASN A 343 0.54 23.32 10.84
CA ASN A 343 0.42 24.78 10.95
C ASN A 343 -0.77 25.27 10.11
#